data_AF-A0A9N8DKA0-F1
#
_entry.id   AF-A0A9N8DKA0-F1
#
_cell.length_a   1.000
_cell.length_b   1.000
_cell.length_c   1.000
_cell.angle_alpha   90.00
_cell.angle_beta   90.00
_cell.angle_gamma   90.00
#
_symmetry.space_group_name_H-M   'P 1'
#
loop_
_entity.id
_entity.type
_entity.pdbx_description
1 polymer ?
#
loop_
_entity_poly.entity_id
_entity_poly.type
_entity_poly.pdbx_seq_one_letter_code
_entity_poly.pdbx_strand_id
1 'polypeptide(L)'
;MSCAYYSEQRRRCHDVYGKFGEDCLAEELQEKRCLSLRHCRADANKYYGSRVEGLPKALCSSWAESFAFVNNSNGDLREMSLGKEFVEHHANARRYVNERPSVKKECQTIARDLARCLQKANMTRR
;
A
#
# COMPACT_ATOMS: atom_id res chain seq x y z
N MET A 1 13.84 7.71 6.33
CA MET A 1 12.75 8.45 7.00
C MET A 1 12.18 7.60 8.12
N SER A 2 11.69 8.21 9.20
CA SER A 2 11.10 7.50 10.35
C SER A 2 9.57 7.34 10.20
N CYS A 3 8.96 6.43 10.94
CA CYS A 3 7.49 6.33 10.91
C CYS A 3 6.81 7.55 11.53
N ALA A 4 7.49 8.29 12.42
CA ALA A 4 6.97 9.54 12.98
C ALA A 4 6.75 10.61 11.91
N TYR A 5 7.63 10.67 10.89
CA TYR A 5 7.45 11.55 9.74
C TYR A 5 6.15 11.24 8.99
N TYR A 6 5.91 9.97 8.65
CA TYR A 6 4.68 9.58 7.93
C TYR A 6 3.42 9.75 8.78
N SER A 7 3.49 9.50 10.09
CA SER A 7 2.41 9.79 11.02
C SER A 7 2.05 11.27 11.06
N GLU A 8 3.05 12.15 10.97
CA GLU A 8 2.84 13.59 10.92
C GLU A 8 2.21 14.04 9.60
N GLN A 9 2.67 13.51 8.46
CA GLN A 9 2.08 13.81 7.16
C GLN A 9 0.60 13.41 7.09
N ARG A 10 0.26 12.19 7.55
CA ARG A 10 -1.14 11.77 7.65
C ARG A 10 -1.96 12.72 8.52
N ARG A 11 -1.44 13.10 9.69
CA ARG A 11 -2.14 14.02 10.60
C ARG A 11 -2.40 15.37 9.91
N ARG A 12 -1.38 15.96 9.29
CA ARG A 12 -1.52 17.24 8.56
C ARG A 12 -2.56 17.14 7.45
N CYS A 13 -2.58 16.04 6.71
CA CYS A 13 -3.60 15.82 5.69
C CYS A 13 -5.01 15.75 6.31
N HIS A 14 -5.17 14.96 7.39
CA HIS A 14 -6.44 14.84 8.11
C HIS A 14 -6.92 16.15 8.74
N ASP A 15 -6.01 17.04 9.13
CA ASP A 15 -6.36 18.36 9.65
C ASP A 15 -6.93 19.28 8.56
N VAL A 16 -6.56 19.07 7.29
CA VAL A 16 -7.03 19.87 6.14
C VAL A 16 -8.28 19.29 5.51
N TYR A 17 -8.28 17.98 5.21
CA TYR A 17 -9.32 17.32 4.42
C TYR A 17 -10.29 16.49 5.27
N GLY A 18 -10.03 16.37 6.58
CA GLY A 18 -10.77 15.49 7.46
C GLY A 18 -10.27 14.04 7.41
N LYS A 19 -10.87 13.20 8.25
CA LYS A 19 -10.46 11.79 8.42
C LYS A 19 -11.21 10.81 7.52
N PHE A 20 -12.18 11.29 6.75
CA PHE A 20 -13.08 10.46 5.96
C PHE A 20 -12.87 10.79 4.47
N GLY A 21 -12.86 9.76 3.64
CA GLY A 21 -12.65 9.90 2.19
C GLY A 21 -11.29 9.39 1.73
N GLU A 22 -10.93 9.69 0.48
CA GLU A 22 -9.74 9.18 -0.18
C GLU A 22 -8.61 10.22 -0.33
N ASP A 23 -8.83 11.45 0.15
CA ASP A 23 -7.91 12.57 -0.03
C ASP A 23 -6.55 12.30 0.64
N CYS A 24 -6.58 11.68 1.83
CA CYS A 24 -5.38 11.37 2.63
C CYS A 24 -4.91 9.91 2.52
N LEU A 25 -5.45 9.16 1.56
CA LEU A 25 -5.20 7.73 1.44
C LEU A 25 -3.73 7.43 1.13
N ALA A 26 -3.05 8.32 0.39
CA ALA A 26 -1.63 8.15 0.09
C ALA A 26 -0.77 8.22 1.36
N GLU A 27 -1.01 9.20 2.21
CA GLU A 27 -0.32 9.40 3.49
C GLU A 27 -0.62 8.23 4.46
N GLU A 28 -1.87 7.77 4.50
CA GLU A 28 -2.28 6.61 5.27
C GLU A 28 -1.54 5.33 4.85
N LEU A 29 -1.44 5.08 3.54
CA LEU A 29 -0.72 3.92 3.00
C LEU A 29 0.78 4.00 3.30
N GLN A 30 1.40 5.18 3.20
CA GLN A 30 2.81 5.38 3.53
C GLN A 30 3.10 5.14 5.02
N GLU A 31 2.27 5.69 5.92
CA GLU A 31 2.39 5.42 7.36
C GLU A 31 2.23 3.93 7.65
N LYS A 32 1.20 3.30 7.09
CA LYS A 32 0.92 1.87 7.24
C LYS A 32 2.09 1.02 6.79
N ARG A 33 2.74 1.35 5.67
CA ARG A 33 3.95 0.66 5.19
C ARG A 33 5.09 0.78 6.18
N CYS A 34 5.36 1.97 6.71
CA CYS A 34 6.44 2.16 7.68
C CYS A 34 6.19 1.36 8.97
N LEU A 35 4.99 1.48 9.54
CA LEU A 35 4.61 0.76 10.75
C LEU A 35 4.66 -0.76 10.53
N SER A 36 4.27 -1.23 9.34
CA SER A 36 4.37 -2.64 8.96
C SER A 36 5.81 -3.13 8.96
N LEU A 37 6.73 -2.39 8.34
CA LEU A 37 8.15 -2.74 8.32
C LEU A 37 8.79 -2.69 9.72
N ARG A 38 8.30 -1.81 10.60
CA ARG A 38 8.78 -1.70 11.98
C ARG A 38 8.32 -2.86 12.88
N HIS A 39 7.06 -3.28 12.75
CA HIS A 39 6.45 -4.25 13.67
C HIS A 39 6.41 -5.68 13.14
N CYS A 40 6.31 -5.83 11.82
CA CYS A 40 6.06 -7.10 11.15
C CYS A 40 7.01 -7.27 9.96
N ARG A 41 8.31 -7.02 10.17
CA ARG A 41 9.31 -6.88 9.11
C ARG A 41 9.30 -8.03 8.09
N ALA A 42 9.20 -9.27 8.56
CA ALA A 42 9.19 -10.45 7.68
C ALA A 42 7.98 -10.45 6.73
N ASP A 43 6.78 -10.29 7.27
CA ASP A 43 5.54 -10.27 6.47
C ASP A 43 5.41 -9.00 5.63
N ALA A 44 5.87 -7.87 6.17
CA ALA A 44 5.92 -6.60 5.46
C ALA A 44 6.87 -6.65 4.27
N ASN A 45 8.01 -7.33 4.39
CA ASN A 45 8.93 -7.55 3.26
C ASN A 45 8.30 -8.43 2.18
N LYS A 46 7.52 -9.45 2.54
CA LYS A 46 6.77 -10.26 1.57
C LYS A 46 5.71 -9.43 0.86
N TYR A 47 5.00 -8.58 1.59
CA TYR A 47 3.91 -7.77 1.03
C TYR A 47 4.41 -6.59 0.19
N TYR A 48 5.31 -5.77 0.75
CA TYR A 48 5.85 -4.54 0.15
C TYR A 48 7.16 -4.75 -0.64
N GLY A 49 7.62 -5.99 -0.79
CA GLY A 49 8.92 -6.31 -1.39
C GLY A 49 8.95 -7.60 -2.23
N SER A 50 7.83 -8.32 -2.36
CA SER A 50 7.72 -9.49 -3.26
C SER A 50 8.12 -9.11 -4.68
N ARG A 51 9.09 -9.84 -5.23
CA ARG A 51 9.58 -9.68 -6.59
C ARG A 51 9.02 -10.85 -7.40
N VAL A 52 8.26 -10.55 -8.44
CA VAL A 52 7.88 -11.53 -9.46
C VAL A 52 8.73 -11.22 -10.69
N GLU A 53 9.28 -12.25 -11.34
CA GLU A 53 10.09 -12.06 -12.54
C GLU A 53 9.30 -11.27 -13.60
N GLY A 54 9.92 -10.22 -14.14
CA GLY A 54 9.28 -9.29 -15.08
C GLY A 54 8.48 -8.14 -14.45
N LEU A 55 8.37 -8.04 -13.11
CA LEU A 55 7.71 -6.91 -12.43
C LEU A 55 8.58 -6.29 -11.31
N PRO A 56 8.43 -4.98 -11.02
CA PRO A 56 9.12 -4.35 -9.90
C PRO A 56 8.70 -4.95 -8.55
N LYS A 57 9.55 -4.76 -7.53
CA LYS A 57 9.26 -5.16 -6.13
C LYS A 57 7.88 -4.65 -5.70
N ALA A 58 7.21 -5.38 -4.80
CA ALA A 58 5.96 -4.99 -4.14
C ALA A 58 4.66 -5.32 -4.90
N LEU A 59 4.63 -6.40 -5.69
CA LEU A 59 3.44 -6.78 -6.49
C LEU A 59 2.13 -6.79 -5.70
N CYS A 60 2.12 -7.42 -4.52
CA CYS A 60 0.90 -7.57 -3.74
C CYS A 60 0.39 -6.25 -3.17
N SER A 61 1.30 -5.38 -2.66
CA SER A 61 0.90 -4.04 -2.24
C SER A 61 0.44 -3.19 -3.42
N SER A 62 1.13 -3.22 -4.56
CA SER A 62 0.75 -2.42 -5.73
C SER A 62 -0.59 -2.87 -6.32
N TRP A 63 -0.89 -4.17 -6.30
CA TRP A 63 -2.23 -4.66 -6.65
C TRP A 63 -3.28 -4.17 -5.66
N ALA A 64 -3.05 -4.37 -4.36
CA ALA A 64 -4.02 -4.03 -3.32
C ALA A 64 -4.26 -2.52 -3.21
N GLU A 65 -3.26 -1.70 -3.54
CA GLU A 65 -3.32 -0.24 -3.47
C GLU A 65 -3.75 0.38 -4.82
N SER A 66 -3.88 -0.43 -5.88
CA SER A 66 -4.23 0.07 -7.22
C SER A 66 -5.56 0.83 -7.28
N PHE A 67 -6.53 0.53 -6.42
CA PHE A 67 -7.79 1.29 -6.35
C PHE A 67 -7.55 2.76 -5.99
N ALA A 68 -6.56 3.02 -5.13
CA ALA A 68 -6.18 4.36 -4.70
C ALA A 68 -5.50 5.16 -5.81
N PHE A 69 -4.96 4.52 -6.85
CA PHE A 69 -4.07 5.19 -7.81
C PHE A 69 -4.53 5.09 -9.26
N VAL A 70 -5.39 4.12 -9.61
CA VAL A 70 -5.76 3.81 -11.02
C VAL A 70 -7.19 4.20 -11.36
N ASN A 71 -8.09 4.32 -10.37
CA ASN A 71 -9.54 4.39 -10.62
C ASN A 71 -10.21 5.74 -10.34
N ASN A 72 -9.46 6.80 -10.00
CA ASN A 72 -10.09 8.09 -9.72
C ASN A 72 -10.31 8.87 -11.01
N SER A 73 -11.54 9.35 -11.21
CA SER A 73 -12.03 10.16 -12.34
C SER A 73 -11.22 11.43 -12.65
N ASN A 74 -10.18 11.71 -11.85
CA ASN A 74 -9.23 12.81 -11.96
C ASN A 74 -7.84 12.31 -12.44
N GLY A 75 -7.79 11.25 -13.26
CA GLY A 75 -6.57 10.56 -13.69
C GLY A 75 -5.41 11.48 -14.07
N ASP A 76 -5.72 12.57 -14.78
CA ASP A 76 -4.71 13.55 -15.24
C ASP A 76 -4.01 14.30 -14.09
N LEU A 77 -4.73 14.65 -13.01
CA LEU A 77 -4.16 15.42 -11.88
C LEU A 77 -3.29 14.54 -10.97
N ARG A 78 -3.65 13.27 -10.78
CA ARG A 78 -2.86 12.33 -9.97
C ARG A 78 -1.63 11.82 -10.73
N GLU A 79 -1.72 11.61 -12.04
CA GLU A 79 -0.56 11.24 -12.87
C GLU A 79 0.50 12.34 -12.87
N MET A 80 0.10 13.62 -12.91
CA MET A 80 1.00 14.76 -12.75
C MET A 80 1.70 14.82 -11.38
N SER A 81 1.03 14.36 -10.31
CA SER A 81 1.55 14.50 -8.93
C SER A 81 2.39 13.31 -8.46
N LEU A 82 2.08 12.09 -8.93
CA LEU A 82 2.75 10.85 -8.50
C LEU A 82 3.73 10.28 -9.55
N GLY A 83 3.64 10.76 -10.80
CA GLY A 83 4.43 10.30 -11.92
C GLY A 83 3.76 9.11 -12.65
N LYS A 84 3.83 9.16 -13.98
CA LYS A 84 3.25 8.17 -14.89
C LYS A 84 3.71 6.73 -14.60
N GLU A 85 5.00 6.54 -14.36
CA GLU A 85 5.56 5.21 -14.05
C GLU A 85 4.94 4.58 -12.79
N PHE A 86 4.59 5.39 -11.79
CA PHE A 86 3.98 4.91 -10.56
C PHE A 86 2.54 4.43 -10.78
N VAL A 87 1.76 5.18 -11.56
CA VAL A 87 0.37 4.81 -11.90
C VAL A 87 0.36 3.56 -12.79
N GLU A 88 1.19 3.52 -13.81
CA GLU A 88 1.36 2.36 -14.69
C GLU A 88 1.78 1.10 -13.92
N HIS A 89 2.64 1.25 -12.91
CA HIS A 89 3.05 0.14 -12.06
C HIS A 89 1.86 -0.49 -11.33
N HIS A 90 0.98 0.33 -10.73
CA HIS A 90 -0.21 -0.15 -10.02
C HIS A 90 -1.24 -0.77 -10.98
N ALA A 91 -1.41 -0.18 -12.16
CA ALA A 91 -2.30 -0.72 -13.20
C ALA A 91 -1.81 -2.09 -13.70
N ASN A 92 -0.50 -2.23 -13.94
CA ASN A 92 0.10 -3.49 -14.37
C ASN A 92 0.03 -4.56 -13.28
N ALA A 93 0.30 -4.21 -12.03
CA ALA A 93 0.14 -5.13 -10.89
C ALA A 93 -1.31 -5.62 -10.79
N ARG A 94 -2.29 -4.72 -10.95
CA ARG A 94 -3.72 -5.07 -10.91
C ARG A 94 -4.10 -6.05 -12.01
N ARG A 95 -3.68 -5.78 -13.25
CA ARG A 95 -3.91 -6.69 -14.37
C ARG A 95 -3.27 -8.06 -14.11
N TYR A 96 -1.97 -8.07 -13.79
CA TYR A 96 -1.20 -9.29 -13.60
C TYR A 96 -1.80 -10.22 -12.53
N VAL A 97 -2.17 -9.66 -11.38
CA VAL A 97 -2.73 -10.44 -10.25
C VAL A 97 -4.15 -10.91 -10.55
N ASN A 98 -4.99 -10.09 -11.19
CA ASN A 98 -6.37 -10.48 -11.49
C ASN A 98 -6.46 -11.57 -12.57
N GLU A 99 -5.53 -11.59 -13.53
CA GLU A 99 -5.45 -12.62 -14.57
C GLU A 99 -4.91 -13.96 -14.07
N ARG A 100 -4.29 -14.01 -12.88
CA ARG A 100 -3.63 -15.21 -12.33
C ARG A 100 -4.22 -15.58 -10.97
N PRO A 101 -5.20 -16.50 -10.90
CA PRO A 101 -5.85 -16.88 -9.65
C PRO A 101 -4.89 -17.39 -8.56
N SER A 102 -3.84 -18.12 -8.93
CA SER A 102 -2.80 -18.59 -7.99
C SER A 102 -2.06 -17.43 -7.32
N VAL A 103 -1.61 -16.46 -8.12
CA VAL A 103 -0.93 -15.25 -7.64
C VAL A 103 -1.88 -14.41 -6.78
N LYS A 104 -3.15 -14.28 -7.18
CA LYS A 104 -4.17 -13.59 -6.38
C LYS A 104 -4.34 -14.22 -5.01
N LYS A 105 -4.44 -15.55 -4.94
CA LYS A 105 -4.55 -16.28 -3.68
C LYS A 105 -3.30 -16.13 -2.82
N GLU A 106 -2.12 -16.12 -3.43
CA GLU A 106 -0.85 -15.86 -2.75
C GLU A 106 -0.83 -14.44 -2.15
N CYS A 107 -1.13 -13.41 -2.93
CA CYS A 107 -1.17 -12.03 -2.43
C CYS A 107 -2.21 -11.83 -1.33
N GLN A 108 -3.38 -12.47 -1.44
CA GLN A 108 -4.38 -12.47 -0.36
C GLN A 108 -3.88 -13.14 0.91
N THR A 109 -3.08 -14.20 0.78
CA THR A 109 -2.48 -14.91 1.93
C THR A 109 -1.42 -14.03 2.59
N ILE A 110 -0.50 -13.46 1.82
CA ILE A 110 0.52 -12.53 2.32
C ILE A 110 -0.11 -11.32 3.02
N ALA A 111 -1.15 -10.72 2.43
CA ALA A 111 -1.87 -9.61 3.04
C ALA A 111 -2.52 -9.99 4.38
N ARG A 112 -3.12 -11.19 4.44
CA ARG A 112 -3.75 -11.73 5.66
C ARG A 112 -2.72 -12.00 6.75
N ASP A 113 -1.57 -12.57 6.41
CA ASP A 113 -0.50 -12.85 7.37
C ASP A 113 0.06 -11.56 7.96
N LEU A 114 0.31 -10.55 7.12
CA LEU A 114 0.72 -9.22 7.59
C LEU A 114 -0.34 -8.60 8.52
N ALA A 115 -1.62 -8.68 8.15
CA ALA A 115 -2.71 -8.16 8.99
C ALA A 115 -2.76 -8.85 10.36
N ARG A 116 -2.60 -10.18 10.41
CA ARG A 116 -2.55 -10.94 11.66
C ARG A 116 -1.35 -10.55 12.52
N CYS A 117 -0.17 -10.38 11.92
CA CYS A 117 1.00 -9.92 12.65
C CYS A 117 0.76 -8.53 13.27
N LEU A 118 0.19 -7.59 12.50
CA LEU A 118 -0.09 -6.24 12.98
C LEU A 118 -1.12 -6.20 14.10
N GLN A 119 -2.16 -7.04 14.02
CA GLN A 119 -3.12 -7.21 15.10
C GLN A 119 -2.44 -7.67 16.39
N LYS A 120 -1.57 -8.68 16.32
CA LYS A 120 -0.80 -9.15 17.48
C LYS A 120 0.12 -8.06 18.06
N ALA A 121 0.80 -7.31 17.20
CA ALA A 121 1.69 -6.22 17.60
C ALA A 121 0.94 -5.04 18.25
N ASN A 122 -0.31 -4.80 17.85
CA ASN A 122 -1.19 -3.81 18.49
C ASN A 122 -1.76 -4.32 19.83
N MET A 123 -1.98 -5.62 20.00
CA MET A 123 -2.41 -6.21 21.27
C MET A 123 -1.31 -6.18 22.35
N THR A 124 -0.03 -6.12 21.95
CA THR A 124 1.12 -6.00 22.88
C THR A 124 1.36 -4.55 23.36
N ARG A 125 0.57 -3.58 22.89
CA ARG A 125 0.69 -2.14 23.21
C ARG A 125 -0.40 -1.61 24.14
N ARG A 126 -1.21 -2.49 24.73
CA ARG A 126 -2.21 -2.13 25.76
C ARG A 126 -1.69 -2.43 27.14
#